data_AF-A0A3G6RSD3-F1
#
_entry.id   AF-A0A3G6RSD3-F1
#
_cell.length_a   1.000
_cell.length_b   1.000
_cell.length_c   1.000
_cell.angle_alpha   90.00
_cell.angle_beta   90.00
_cell.angle_gamma   90.00
#
_symmetry.space_group_name_H-M   'P 1'
#
loop_
_entity.id
_entity.type
_entity.pdbx_description
1 polymer ?
#
loop_
_entity_poly.entity_id
_entity_poly.type
_entity_poly.pdbx_seq_one_letter_code
_entity_poly.pdbx_strand_id
1 'polypeptide(L)'
;MNMRKILLLFLFIVINFHAQSIENPEAFKKCSKEFNKKICLSDEDKDDIPYYLDKCPKEGGPIENNGCLWPDADKDGAPDKDDWCPTVAGPIENQGCPWPDTDGDGVLDKDDACPAIKGEKEYNGCPPPKMGCIM
;
A
#
# COMPACT_ATOMS: atom_id res chain seq x y z
N MET A 1 26.45 41.90 32.29
CA MET A 1 25.73 41.24 31.19
C MET A 1 24.25 41.22 31.55
N ASN A 2 23.38 41.86 30.76
CA ASN A 2 21.99 42.14 31.17
C ASN A 2 21.11 40.88 31.03
N MET A 3 20.19 40.60 31.96
CA MET A 3 19.39 39.33 31.99
C MET A 3 18.66 39.03 30.68
N ARG A 4 18.24 40.07 29.95
CA ARG A 4 17.60 39.96 28.64
C ARG A 4 18.53 39.39 27.56
N LYS A 5 19.85 39.67 27.65
CA LYS A 5 20.86 39.09 26.76
C LYS A 5 21.17 37.63 27.10
N ILE A 6 21.10 37.26 28.39
CA ILE A 6 21.27 35.87 28.84
C ILE A 6 20.10 35.02 28.34
N LEU A 7 18.87 35.52 28.50
CA LEU A 7 17.67 34.84 28.00
C LEU A 7 17.67 34.65 26.47
N LEU A 8 18.12 35.66 25.72
CA LEU A 8 18.25 35.55 24.26
C LEU A 8 19.36 34.58 23.83
N LEU A 9 20.47 34.49 24.58
CA LEU A 9 21.54 33.52 24.32
C LEU A 9 21.07 32.07 24.55
N PHE A 10 20.34 31.84 25.66
CA PHE A 10 19.78 30.53 25.96
C PHE A 10 18.74 30.10 24.92
N LEU A 11 17.88 31.02 24.47
CA LEU A 11 16.94 30.74 23.38
C LEU A 11 17.71 30.33 22.11
N PHE A 12 18.77 31.07 21.74
CA PHE A 12 19.62 30.76 20.59
C PHE A 12 20.31 29.39 20.69
N ILE A 13 20.72 28.96 21.88
CA ILE A 13 21.35 27.64 22.06
C ILE A 13 20.33 26.50 21.88
N VAL A 14 19.09 26.69 22.36
CA VAL A 14 18.04 25.66 22.23
C VAL A 14 17.58 25.50 20.77
N ILE A 15 17.45 26.58 19.99
CA ILE A 15 17.12 26.47 18.55
C ILE A 15 18.26 25.89 17.69
N ASN A 16 19.52 25.92 18.14
CA ASN A 16 20.64 25.33 17.39
C ASN A 16 20.88 23.83 17.71
N PHE A 17 20.15 23.24 18.66
CA PHE A 17 20.37 21.86 19.11
C PHE A 17 19.39 20.82 18.53
N HIS A 18 18.67 21.15 17.46
CA HIS A 18 18.06 20.12 16.61
C HIS A 18 19.07 19.61 15.58
N ALA A 19 20.12 18.96 16.06
CA ALA A 19 20.92 18.11 15.19
C ALA A 19 20.05 16.90 14.83
N GLN A 20 19.61 16.81 13.57
CA GLN A 20 19.00 15.60 13.03
C GLN A 20 20.01 14.45 13.23
N SER A 21 19.65 13.48 14.06
CA SER A 21 20.45 12.26 14.21
C SER A 21 20.46 11.55 12.87
N ILE A 22 21.65 11.31 12.33
CA ILE A 22 21.82 10.46 11.14
C ILE A 22 21.50 9.03 11.58
N GLU A 23 20.42 8.48 11.05
CA GLU A 23 20.12 7.07 11.17
C GLU A 23 21.15 6.27 10.39
N ASN A 24 21.58 5.12 10.91
CA ASN A 24 22.62 4.29 10.31
C ASN A 24 23.84 5.09 9.77
N PRO A 25 24.70 5.63 10.67
CA PRO A 25 25.85 6.46 10.28
C PRO A 25 26.83 5.76 9.32
N GLU A 26 26.89 4.43 9.35
CA GLU A 26 27.73 3.63 8.46
C GLU A 26 27.20 3.65 7.03
N ALA A 27 25.90 3.42 6.83
CA ALA A 27 25.25 3.53 5.52
C ALA A 27 25.39 4.93 4.94
N PHE A 28 25.15 5.97 5.77
CA PHE A 28 25.32 7.35 5.34
C PHE A 28 26.77 7.66 4.92
N LYS A 29 27.76 7.18 5.69
CA LYS A 29 29.18 7.34 5.35
C LYS A 29 29.54 6.60 4.07
N LYS A 30 28.96 5.42 3.83
CA LYS A 30 29.16 4.67 2.58
C LYS A 30 28.57 5.44 1.40
N CYS A 31 27.30 5.84 1.47
CA CYS A 31 26.65 6.65 0.45
C CYS A 31 27.42 7.94 0.18
N SER A 32 27.82 8.67 1.22
CA SER A 32 28.51 9.96 1.07
C SER A 32 29.90 9.84 0.43
N LYS A 33 30.52 8.65 0.48
CA LYS A 33 31.78 8.35 -0.21
C LYS A 33 31.56 7.96 -1.67
N GLU A 34 30.47 7.25 -1.95
CA GLU A 34 30.11 6.79 -3.29
C GLU A 34 29.52 7.94 -4.13
N PHE A 35 28.72 8.79 -3.48
CA PHE A 35 28.08 9.96 -4.03
C PHE A 35 28.58 11.21 -3.29
N ASN A 36 27.68 12.13 -2.95
CA ASN A 36 27.97 13.27 -2.07
C ASN A 36 26.85 13.43 -1.04
N LYS A 37 27.14 14.19 0.02
CA LYS A 37 26.20 14.42 1.12
C LYS A 37 24.84 14.96 0.68
N LYS A 38 24.78 15.80 -0.37
CA LYS A 38 23.51 16.36 -0.85
C LYS A 38 22.62 15.28 -1.46
N ILE A 39 23.18 14.38 -2.26
CA ILE A 39 22.45 13.25 -2.85
C ILE A 39 21.99 12.29 -1.75
N CYS A 40 22.88 11.94 -0.81
CA CYS A 40 22.49 11.02 0.26
C CYS A 40 21.38 11.56 1.17
N LEU A 41 21.26 12.89 1.31
CA LEU A 41 20.20 13.51 2.10
C LEU A 41 18.98 13.95 1.25
N SER A 42 18.99 13.72 -0.05
CA SER A 42 17.81 14.00 -0.88
C SER A 42 16.79 12.88 -0.74
N ASP A 43 15.57 13.19 -1.14
CA ASP A 43 14.43 12.29 -1.25
C ASP A 43 13.78 12.66 -2.59
N GLU A 44 13.88 11.74 -3.57
CA GLU A 44 13.56 12.01 -4.99
C GLU A 44 12.10 11.68 -5.31
N ASP A 45 11.54 10.64 -4.70
CA ASP A 45 10.14 10.22 -4.86
C ASP A 45 9.20 10.74 -3.76
N LYS A 46 9.74 11.35 -2.69
CA LYS A 46 9.02 12.05 -1.62
C LYS A 46 8.24 11.10 -0.72
N ASP A 47 8.81 9.95 -0.42
CA ASP A 47 8.24 8.98 0.53
C ASP A 47 8.74 9.17 1.98
N ASP A 48 9.41 10.29 2.25
CA ASP A 48 10.04 10.65 3.52
C ASP A 48 11.23 9.76 3.93
N ILE A 49 11.76 8.96 2.99
CA ILE A 49 12.95 8.14 3.20
C ILE A 49 14.13 8.76 2.42
N PRO A 50 15.22 9.13 3.10
CA PRO A 50 16.36 9.73 2.42
C PRO A 50 17.06 8.68 1.54
N TYR A 51 17.60 9.12 0.40
CA TYR A 51 18.25 8.30 -0.64
C TYR A 51 19.22 7.21 -0.13
N TYR A 52 19.92 7.46 0.99
CA TYR A 52 20.87 6.49 1.53
C TYR A 52 20.24 5.33 2.33
N LEU A 53 18.96 5.45 2.70
CA LEU A 53 18.14 4.41 3.36
C LEU A 53 17.11 3.80 2.41
N ASP A 54 16.81 4.50 1.33
CA ASP A 54 15.83 4.10 0.34
C ASP A 54 16.42 3.08 -0.66
N LYS A 55 15.76 1.94 -0.79
CA LYS A 55 16.12 0.89 -1.76
C LYS A 55 15.56 1.15 -3.15
N CYS A 56 14.53 1.99 -3.28
CA CYS A 56 13.87 2.33 -4.53
C CYS A 56 13.73 3.85 -4.72
N PRO A 57 14.83 4.62 -4.89
CA PRO A 57 14.84 6.09 -4.83
C PRO A 57 14.06 6.88 -5.90
N LYS A 58 13.25 6.20 -6.70
CA LYS A 58 12.45 6.78 -7.79
C LYS A 58 11.00 6.33 -7.72
N GLU A 59 10.66 5.51 -6.74
CA GLU A 59 9.38 4.84 -6.62
C GLU A 59 9.03 4.78 -5.14
N GLY A 60 8.23 5.74 -4.70
CA GLY A 60 7.96 5.90 -3.28
C GLY A 60 7.31 4.68 -2.65
N GLY A 61 7.81 4.29 -1.49
CA GLY A 61 7.33 3.12 -0.78
C GLY A 61 7.31 3.29 0.73
N PRO A 62 6.64 2.37 1.45
CA PRO A 62 6.62 2.40 2.89
C PRO A 62 8.01 2.13 3.50
N ILE A 63 8.25 2.69 4.69
CA ILE A 63 9.45 2.40 5.49
C ILE A 63 9.58 0.91 5.81
N GLU A 64 8.44 0.22 6.00
CA GLU A 64 8.39 -1.23 6.24
C GLU A 64 8.99 -2.04 5.08
N ASN A 65 9.01 -1.48 3.87
CA ASN A 65 9.64 -2.08 2.69
C ASN A 65 10.86 -1.30 2.20
N ASN A 66 11.47 -0.47 3.06
CA ASN A 66 12.66 0.33 2.76
C ASN A 66 12.50 1.24 1.53
N GLY A 67 11.36 1.91 1.40
CA GLY A 67 11.09 2.84 0.30
C GLY A 67 10.69 2.19 -1.01
N CYS A 68 10.47 0.87 -1.04
CA CYS A 68 9.97 0.19 -2.23
C CYS A 68 8.47 -0.11 -2.13
N LEU A 69 7.74 -0.06 -3.25
CA LEU A 69 6.43 -0.68 -3.33
C LEU A 69 6.52 -2.20 -3.16
N TRP A 70 5.45 -2.79 -2.62
CA TRP A 70 5.31 -4.24 -2.60
C TRP A 70 4.94 -4.73 -4.02
N PRO A 71 5.45 -5.88 -4.47
CA PRO A 71 5.03 -6.47 -5.73
C PRO A 71 3.52 -6.72 -5.77
N ASP A 72 2.95 -6.58 -6.97
CA ASP A 72 1.55 -6.88 -7.32
C ASP A 72 1.59 -7.51 -8.72
N ALA A 73 1.56 -8.84 -8.75
CA ALA A 73 1.88 -9.62 -9.93
C ALA A 73 0.76 -9.62 -10.98
N ASP A 74 -0.51 -9.55 -10.57
CA ASP A 74 -1.66 -9.49 -11.48
C ASP A 74 -2.26 -8.09 -11.66
N LYS A 75 -1.78 -7.11 -10.87
CA LYS A 75 -2.06 -5.68 -11.00
C LYS A 75 -3.50 -5.32 -10.64
N ASP A 76 -4.08 -6.02 -9.68
CA ASP A 76 -5.42 -5.73 -9.19
C ASP A 76 -5.47 -4.67 -8.07
N GLY A 77 -4.30 -4.26 -7.59
CA GLY A 77 -4.12 -3.25 -6.53
C GLY A 77 -3.98 -3.84 -5.13
N ALA A 78 -4.11 -5.15 -4.95
CA ALA A 78 -3.72 -5.87 -3.73
C ALA A 78 -2.26 -6.33 -3.87
N PRO A 79 -1.35 -5.90 -2.98
CA PRO A 79 0.02 -6.41 -3.00
C PRO A 79 0.06 -7.93 -2.81
N ASP A 80 1.02 -8.63 -3.44
CA ASP A 80 1.19 -10.10 -3.37
C ASP A 80 1.22 -10.64 -1.92
N LYS A 81 1.68 -9.82 -0.97
CA LYS A 81 1.72 -10.19 0.46
C LYS A 81 0.35 -10.18 1.16
N ASP A 82 -0.61 -9.46 0.60
CA ASP A 82 -1.96 -9.26 1.11
C ASP A 82 -3.04 -9.89 0.17
N ASP A 83 -2.64 -10.36 -1.00
CA ASP A 83 -3.47 -11.02 -2.01
C ASP A 83 -3.54 -12.54 -1.81
N TRP A 84 -4.75 -13.08 -1.77
CA TRP A 84 -5.03 -14.52 -1.64
C TRP A 84 -4.95 -15.26 -2.97
N CYS A 85 -4.99 -14.53 -4.09
CA CYS A 85 -4.89 -15.02 -5.45
C CYS A 85 -3.82 -14.26 -6.28
N PRO A 86 -2.51 -14.30 -5.93
CA PRO A 86 -1.44 -13.44 -6.50
C PRO A 86 -1.18 -13.53 -8.02
N THR A 87 -1.97 -14.29 -8.75
CA THR A 87 -1.82 -14.50 -10.20
C THR A 87 -3.14 -14.36 -10.95
N VAL A 88 -4.22 -14.01 -10.24
CA VAL A 88 -5.59 -13.94 -10.77
C VAL A 88 -6.28 -12.74 -10.15
N ALA A 89 -6.29 -11.65 -10.92
CA ALA A 89 -6.85 -10.38 -10.48
C ALA A 89 -8.26 -10.51 -9.88
N GLY A 90 -8.46 -9.86 -8.74
CA GLY A 90 -9.73 -9.79 -8.04
C GLY A 90 -9.94 -8.46 -7.32
N PRO A 91 -11.14 -8.24 -6.76
CA PRO A 91 -11.40 -7.07 -5.95
C PRO A 91 -10.64 -7.10 -4.62
N ILE A 92 -10.16 -5.93 -4.17
CA ILE A 92 -9.58 -5.74 -2.83
C ILE A 92 -10.57 -6.16 -1.73
N GLU A 93 -11.88 -5.98 -1.95
CA GLU A 93 -12.93 -6.40 -1.02
C GLU A 93 -12.98 -7.92 -0.81
N ASN A 94 -12.41 -8.70 -1.72
CA ASN A 94 -12.27 -10.15 -1.63
C ASN A 94 -10.79 -10.58 -1.59
N GLN A 95 -9.93 -9.74 -1.02
CA GLN A 95 -8.51 -10.04 -0.80
C GLN A 95 -7.78 -10.42 -2.10
N GLY A 96 -8.06 -9.70 -3.18
CA GLY A 96 -7.44 -9.90 -4.50
C GLY A 96 -7.95 -11.15 -5.25
N CYS A 97 -8.93 -11.89 -4.70
CA CYS A 97 -9.52 -13.03 -5.39
C CYS A 97 -10.81 -12.69 -6.13
N PRO A 98 -11.08 -13.25 -7.31
CA PRO A 98 -12.39 -13.18 -7.92
C PRO A 98 -13.46 -13.84 -7.04
N TRP A 99 -14.67 -13.31 -7.04
CA TRP A 99 -15.81 -13.97 -6.40
C TRP A 99 -16.22 -15.21 -7.20
N PRO A 100 -16.56 -16.34 -6.54
CA PRO A 100 -17.04 -17.51 -7.23
C PRO A 100 -18.45 -17.31 -7.81
N ASP A 101 -18.74 -18.07 -8.85
CA ASP A 101 -20.05 -18.33 -9.45
C ASP A 101 -20.12 -19.85 -9.63
N THR A 102 -20.61 -20.53 -8.60
CA THR A 102 -20.48 -21.97 -8.40
C THR A 102 -21.28 -22.75 -9.46
N ASP A 103 -22.45 -22.25 -9.84
CA ASP A 103 -23.25 -22.90 -10.88
C ASP A 103 -23.01 -22.34 -12.28
N GLY A 104 -22.45 -21.15 -12.43
CA GLY A 104 -22.11 -20.55 -13.71
C GLY A 104 -23.31 -19.97 -14.45
N ASP A 105 -24.20 -19.30 -13.73
CA ASP A 105 -25.36 -18.59 -14.29
C ASP A 105 -25.12 -17.08 -14.51
N GLY A 106 -23.98 -16.56 -14.04
CA GLY A 106 -23.58 -15.17 -14.17
C GLY A 106 -24.02 -14.27 -13.01
N VAL A 107 -24.63 -14.82 -11.96
CA VAL A 107 -24.83 -14.18 -10.66
C VAL A 107 -23.80 -14.76 -9.69
N LEU A 108 -22.96 -13.90 -9.10
CA LEU A 108 -21.92 -14.36 -8.17
C LEU A 108 -22.55 -14.98 -6.93
N ASP A 109 -21.91 -15.97 -6.31
CA ASP A 109 -22.43 -16.70 -5.13
C ASP A 109 -22.84 -15.76 -3.98
N LYS A 110 -22.19 -14.60 -3.86
CA LYS A 110 -22.51 -13.60 -2.84
C LYS A 110 -23.82 -12.82 -3.11
N ASP A 111 -24.26 -12.80 -4.35
CA ASP A 111 -25.47 -12.12 -4.83
C ASP A 111 -26.57 -13.13 -5.28
N ASP A 112 -26.24 -14.43 -5.31
CA ASP A 112 -27.11 -15.51 -5.74
C ASP A 112 -27.90 -16.11 -4.55
N ALA A 113 -29.23 -16.16 -4.69
CA ALA A 113 -30.12 -16.77 -3.72
C ALA A 113 -30.17 -18.30 -3.82
N CYS A 114 -29.70 -18.87 -4.93
CA CYS A 114 -29.63 -20.29 -5.24
C CYS A 114 -28.25 -20.75 -5.77
N PRO A 115 -27.12 -20.58 -5.04
CA PRO A 115 -25.74 -20.73 -5.57
C PRO A 115 -25.32 -22.10 -6.15
N ALA A 116 -26.20 -23.10 -6.11
CA ALA A 116 -25.94 -24.45 -6.62
C ALA A 116 -26.91 -24.84 -7.75
N ILE A 117 -27.80 -23.94 -8.17
CA ILE A 117 -28.86 -24.21 -9.13
C ILE A 117 -29.04 -23.00 -10.05
N LYS A 118 -28.54 -23.16 -11.28
CA LYS A 118 -28.65 -22.13 -12.32
C LYS A 118 -30.02 -21.47 -12.37
N GLY A 119 -30.02 -20.15 -12.34
CA GLY A 119 -31.21 -19.34 -12.53
C GLY A 119 -30.99 -18.19 -13.49
N GLU A 120 -31.87 -17.20 -13.37
CA GLU A 120 -31.80 -15.98 -14.16
C GLU A 120 -31.55 -14.81 -13.22
N LYS A 121 -30.84 -13.80 -13.72
CA LYS A 121 -30.56 -12.56 -12.96
C LYS A 121 -31.84 -11.86 -12.46
N GLU A 122 -32.96 -11.96 -13.19
CA GLU A 122 -34.26 -11.39 -12.78
C GLU A 122 -34.80 -12.04 -11.50
N TYR A 123 -34.40 -13.28 -11.20
CA TYR A 123 -34.81 -14.04 -10.02
C TYR A 123 -33.65 -14.24 -9.03
N ASN A 124 -32.66 -13.34 -9.03
CA ASN A 124 -31.47 -13.39 -8.16
C ASN A 124 -30.74 -14.75 -8.22
N GLY A 125 -30.52 -15.27 -9.43
CA GLY A 125 -29.81 -16.54 -9.66
C GLY A 125 -30.64 -17.80 -9.37
N CYS A 126 -31.92 -17.66 -9.04
CA CYS A 126 -32.82 -18.80 -8.90
C CYS A 126 -33.60 -19.11 -10.19
N PRO A 127 -34.05 -20.36 -10.40
CA PRO A 127 -34.99 -20.69 -11.46
C PRO A 127 -36.29 -19.87 -11.35
N PRO A 128 -36.93 -19.50 -12.48
CA PRO A 128 -38.21 -18.80 -12.44
C PRO A 128 -39.26 -19.63 -11.69
N PRO A 129 -40.23 -18.98 -11.02
CA PRO A 129 -41.39 -19.66 -10.48
C PRO A 129 -42.05 -20.49 -11.59
N LYS A 130 -42.37 -21.76 -11.31
CA LYS A 130 -43.14 -22.57 -12.25
C LYS A 130 -44.48 -21.88 -12.45
N MET A 131 -44.67 -21.26 -13.61
CA MET A 131 -45.98 -20.76 -14.05
C MET A 131 -46.89 -21.99 -14.05
N GLY A 132 -47.71 -22.10 -13.00
CA GLY A 132 -48.46 -23.31 -12.71
C GLY A 132 -49.21 -23.76 -13.95
N CYS A 133 -49.14 -25.05 -14.26
CA CYS A 133 -49.98 -25.67 -15.27
C CYS A 133 -51.41 -25.18 -15.03
N ILE A 134 -51.94 -24.38 -15.95
CA ILE A 134 -53.37 -24.16 -16.09
C ILE A 134 -53.95 -25.54 -16.40
N MET A 135 -54.39 -26.22 -15.34
CA MET A 135 -55.19 -27.43 -15.40
C MET A 135 -56.56 -27.10 -15.98
#